data_AF-A0A349LFZ7-F1
#
_entry.id   AF-A0A349LFZ7-F1
#
_cell.length_a   1.000
_cell.length_b   1.000
_cell.length_c   1.000
_cell.angle_alpha   90.00
_cell.angle_beta   90.00
_cell.angle_gamma   90.00
#
_symmetry.space_group_name_H-M   'P 1'
#
loop_
_entity.id
_entity.type
_entity.pdbx_description
1 polymer ?
#
loop_
_entity_poly.entity_id
_entity_poly.type
_entity_poly.pdbx_seq_one_letter_code
_entity_poly.pdbx_strand_id
1 'polypeptide(L)' 'SLLDEYRERDLLQDSTEGVSEHLLEESRRIYIGFDPTARSLHLGSLVPIMGLVHAQRAGHTPIALIGGG' A
#
# COMPACT_ATOMS: atom_id res chain seq x y z
N SER A 1 2.44 1.38 14.25
CA SER A 1 1.78 2.20 13.21
C SER A 1 1.71 1.41 11.91
N LEU A 2 1.03 1.92 10.86
CA LEU A 2 1.06 1.26 9.53
C LEU A 2 2.50 1.07 9.02
N LEU A 3 3.33 2.10 9.17
CA LEU A 3 4.71 2.08 8.71
C LEU A 3 5.57 1.08 9.50
N ASP A 4 5.31 0.91 10.79
CA ASP A 4 5.99 -0.10 11.60
C ASP A 4 5.59 -1.51 11.18
N GLU A 5 4.30 -1.77 10.91
CA GLU A 5 3.86 -3.07 10.39
C GLU A 5 4.52 -3.40 9.05
N TYR A 6 4.71 -2.40 8.17
CA TYR A 6 5.47 -2.60 6.94
C TYR A 6 6.94 -2.93 7.20
N ARG A 7 7.61 -2.30 8.17
CA ARG A 7 9.00 -2.65 8.52
C ARG A 7 9.12 -4.04 9.12
N GLU A 8 8.27 -4.38 10.08
CA GLU A 8 8.29 -5.67 10.79
C GLU A 8 8.05 -6.86 9.86
N ARG A 9 7.34 -6.65 8.75
CA ARG A 9 7.03 -7.66 7.74
C ARG A 9 7.96 -7.64 6.52
N ASP A 10 9.02 -6.84 6.55
CA ASP A 10 9.91 -6.61 5.41
C ASP A 10 9.17 -6.14 4.12
N LEU A 11 8.09 -5.38 4.29
CA LEU A 11 7.29 -4.79 3.19
C LEU A 11 7.72 -3.35 2.85
N LEU A 12 8.55 -2.71 3.70
CA LEU A 12 9.05 -1.36 3.48
C LEU A 12 10.47 -1.41 2.89
N GLN A 13 10.61 -0.96 1.65
CA GLN A 13 11.92 -0.75 1.03
C GLN A 13 12.46 0.67 1.27
N ASP A 14 11.61 1.69 1.08
CA ASP A 14 11.98 3.10 1.24
C ASP A 14 10.74 3.95 1.57
N SER A 15 10.97 5.15 2.10
CA SER A 15 9.93 6.13 2.44
C SER A 15 10.48 7.55 2.46
N THR A 16 9.62 8.53 2.16
CA THR A 16 9.95 9.95 2.33
C THR A 16 9.98 10.37 3.81
N GLU A 17 10.81 11.36 4.14
CA GLU A 17 10.82 11.99 5.45
C GLU A 17 9.42 12.50 5.83
N GLY A 18 9.03 12.37 7.11
CA GLY A 18 7.74 12.84 7.63
C GLY A 18 6.53 11.93 7.34
N VAL A 19 6.69 10.80 6.63
CA VAL A 19 5.55 9.93 6.30
C VAL A 19 4.93 9.29 7.54
N SER A 20 5.73 9.02 8.58
CA SER A 20 5.25 8.39 9.80
C SER A 20 4.27 9.31 10.54
N GLU A 21 4.68 10.56 10.74
CA GLU A 21 3.87 11.62 11.36
C GLU A 21 2.61 11.87 10.53
N HIS A 22 2.77 11.99 9.20
CA HIS A 22 1.65 12.20 8.29
C HIS A 22 0.59 11.10 8.37
N LEU A 23 1.01 9.83 8.50
CA LEU A 23 0.10 8.68 8.65
C LEU A 23 -0.56 8.60 10.03
N LEU A 24 0.04 9.19 11.07
CA LEU A 24 -0.49 9.20 12.44
C LEU A 24 -1.50 10.32 12.71
N GLU A 25 -1.42 11.44 11.98
CA GLU A 25 -2.29 12.60 12.17
C GLU A 25 -3.78 12.30 11.88
N GLU A 26 -4.07 11.66 10.75
CA GLU A 26 -5.44 11.32 10.36
C GLU A 26 -5.47 10.19 9.31
N SER A 27 -6.67 9.63 9.09
CA SER A 27 -6.88 8.64 8.04
C SER A 27 -6.59 9.22 6.65
N ARG A 28 -5.55 8.68 6.01
CA ARG A 28 -5.16 8.97 4.62
C ARG A 28 -5.85 8.07 3.59
N ARG A 29 -5.94 8.57 2.35
CA ARG A 29 -6.24 7.74 1.16
C ARG A 29 -4.92 7.27 0.56
N ILE A 30 -4.78 5.97 0.33
CA ILE A 30 -3.53 5.36 -0.14
C ILE A 30 -3.83 4.57 -1.40
N TYR A 31 -3.03 4.75 -2.45
CA TYR A 31 -3.26 4.04 -3.71
C TYR A 31 -2.04 3.21 -4.14
N ILE A 32 -2.32 2.12 -4.86
CA ILE A 32 -1.31 1.39 -5.63
C ILE A 32 -1.86 1.16 -7.04
N GLY A 33 -1.00 1.38 -8.04
CA GLY A 33 -1.30 1.13 -9.44
C GLY A 33 -1.07 -0.33 -9.83
N PHE A 34 -1.98 -0.90 -10.62
CA PHE A 34 -1.86 -2.21 -11.24
C PHE A 34 -2.01 -2.05 -12.75
N ASP A 35 -1.00 -2.50 -13.48
CA ASP A 35 -0.99 -2.48 -14.94
C ASP A 35 -1.60 -3.79 -15.49
N PRO A 36 -2.68 -3.75 -16.30
CA PRO A 36 -3.36 -4.95 -16.81
C PRO A 36 -2.61 -5.63 -17.98
N THR A 37 -1.32 -5.93 -17.79
CA THR A 37 -0.45 -6.56 -18.80
C THR A 37 -0.77 -8.04 -19.06
N ALA A 38 -1.57 -8.66 -18.20
CA ALA A 38 -1.96 -10.06 -18.29
C ALA A 38 -3.45 -10.26 -17.94
N ARG A 39 -3.99 -11.42 -18.32
CA ARG A 39 -5.38 -11.81 -18.02
C ARG A 39 -5.66 -12.01 -16.53
N SER A 40 -4.63 -12.12 -15.72
CA SER A 40 -4.73 -12.33 -14.27
C SER A 40 -3.53 -11.72 -13.56
N LEU A 41 -3.71 -11.43 -12.27
CA LEU A 41 -2.60 -11.13 -11.37
C LEU A 41 -1.74 -12.38 -11.14
N HIS A 42 -0.52 -12.17 -10.68
CA HIS A 42 0.41 -13.23 -10.29
C HIS A 42 0.89 -13.01 -8.86
N LEU A 43 1.71 -13.94 -8.33
CA LEU A 43 2.22 -13.85 -6.95
C LEU A 43 2.92 -12.52 -6.64
N GLY A 44 3.58 -11.91 -7.64
CA GLY A 44 4.24 -10.62 -7.49
C GLY A 44 3.28 -9.47 -7.19
N SER A 45 2.01 -9.58 -7.62
CA SER A 45 0.97 -8.60 -7.32
C SER A 45 0.44 -8.73 -5.89
N LEU A 46 0.71 -9.85 -5.19
CA LEU A 46 0.18 -10.09 -3.86
C LEU A 46 0.78 -9.15 -2.81
N VAL A 47 2.09 -8.85 -2.91
CA VAL A 47 2.78 -7.93 -1.98
C VAL A 47 2.12 -6.55 -1.93
N PRO A 48 1.91 -5.84 -3.06
CA PRO A 48 1.18 -4.58 -3.05
C PRO A 48 -0.27 -4.70 -2.59
N ILE A 49 -0.98 -5.78 -2.95
CA ILE A 49 -2.35 -6.02 -2.46
C ILE A 49 -2.36 -6.11 -0.93
N MET A 50 -1.44 -6.88 -0.35
CA MET A 50 -1.32 -7.01 1.10
C MET A 50 -0.99 -5.67 1.75
N GLY A 51 -0.13 -4.85 1.13
CA GLY A 51 0.09 -3.46 1.56
C GLY A 51 -1.22 -2.68 1.69
N LEU A 52 -2.08 -2.68 0.67
CA LEU A 52 -3.40 -2.03 0.74
C LEU A 52 -4.31 -2.62 1.83
N VAL A 53 -4.27 -3.94 2.05
CA VAL A 53 -5.03 -4.60 3.12
C VAL A 53 -4.56 -4.14 4.51
N HIS A 54 -3.26 -4.05 4.73
CA HIS A 54 -2.70 -3.54 5.99
C HIS A 54 -3.04 -2.07 6.20
N ALA A 55 -2.96 -1.25 5.15
CA ALA A 55 -3.42 0.14 5.18
C ALA A 55 -4.89 0.25 5.62
N GLN A 56 -5.77 -0.58 5.05
CA GLN A 56 -7.19 -0.61 5.42
C GLN A 56 -7.39 -0.98 6.89
N ARG A 57 -6.66 -2.00 7.38
CA ARG A 57 -6.72 -2.45 8.78
C ARG A 57 -6.20 -1.41 9.75
N ALA A 58 -5.24 -0.60 9.34
CA ALA A 58 -4.73 0.53 10.10
C ALA A 58 -5.67 1.77 10.06
N GLY A 59 -6.83 1.68 9.40
CA GLY A 59 -7.84 2.73 9.37
C GLY A 59 -7.74 3.69 8.17
N HIS A 60 -6.86 3.43 7.21
CA HIS A 60 -6.74 4.22 5.98
C HIS A 60 -7.74 3.75 4.90
N THR A 61 -7.94 4.58 3.88
CA THR A 61 -8.79 4.24 2.72
C THR A 61 -7.92 3.77 1.55
N PRO A 62 -7.84 2.46 1.24
CA PRO A 62 -7.07 1.96 0.10
C PRO A 62 -7.79 2.22 -1.24
N ILE A 63 -7.01 2.43 -2.30
CA ILE A 63 -7.47 2.60 -3.67
C ILE A 63 -6.60 1.72 -4.58
N ALA A 64 -7.20 0.69 -5.18
CA ALA A 64 -6.54 -0.05 -6.26
C ALA A 64 -6.83 0.66 -7.59
N LEU A 65 -5.80 1.25 -8.20
CA LEU A 65 -5.91 1.96 -9.48
C LEU A 65 -5.49 1.02 -10.62
N ILE A 66 -6.35 0.83 -11.62
CA ILE A 66 -6.03 0.02 -12.81
C ILE A 66 -5.53 0.94 -13.93
N GLY A 67 -4.32 0.71 -14.42
CA GLY A 67 -3.68 1.50 -15.48
C GLY A 67 -4.17 1.10 -16.87
N GLY A 68 -5.40 1.47 -17.24
CA GLY A 68 -6.00 1.12 -18.55
C GLY A 68 -5.71 2.10 -19.70
N GLY A 69 -4.54 2.76 -19.69
CA GLY A 69 -4.14 3.72 -20.72
C GLY A 69 -3.99 3.11 -22.11
#